data_AF-A0A3R9HVD1-F1
#
_entry.id   AF-A0A3R9HVD1-F1
#
_cell.length_a   1.000
_cell.length_b   1.000
_cell.length_c   1.000
_cell.angle_alpha   90.00
_cell.angle_beta   90.00
_cell.angle_gamma   90.00
#
_symmetry.space_group_name_H-M   'P 1'
#
loop_
_entity.id
_entity.type
_entity.pdbx_description
1 polymer ?
#
loop_
_entity_poly.entity_id
_entity_poly.type
_entity_poly.pdbx_seq_one_letter_code
_entity_poly.pdbx_strand_id
1 'polypeptide(L)'
;MLILFERKTNSNITLWYSVHYNMQKKVLKKELAIFEEPRKPGQFIDDEEKVREYLRKNNISKEDLDKDYDEIINQKVLKDWCSIYDSKYSPSNYGEVKVETQWENW
;
A
#
# COMPACT_ATOMS: atom_id res chain seq x y z
N MET A 1 -1.77 7.28 11.95
CA MET A 1 -2.63 6.09 11.73
C MET A 1 -1.91 5.20 10.73
N LEU A 2 -1.95 3.89 10.90
CA LEU A 2 -1.32 2.93 10.01
C LEU A 2 -2.37 1.94 9.54
N ILE A 3 -2.49 1.75 8.23
CA ILE A 3 -3.25 0.66 7.62
C ILE A 3 -2.24 -0.23 6.90
N LEU A 4 -2.29 -1.53 7.17
CA LEU A 4 -1.44 -2.54 6.56
C LEU A 4 -2.32 -3.53 5.82
N PHE A 5 -1.89 -3.94 4.64
CA PHE A 5 -2.50 -5.08 3.95
C PHE A 5 -1.46 -5.83 3.13
N GLU A 6 -1.78 -7.07 2.79
CA GLU A 6 -0.87 -7.96 2.10
C GLU A 6 -1.56 -8.55 0.87
N ARG A 7 -0.79 -8.72 -0.21
CA ARG A 7 -1.20 -9.51 -1.38
C ARG A 7 -0.22 -10.65 -1.59
N LYS A 8 -0.70 -11.88 -1.42
CA LYS A 8 0.04 -13.08 -1.83
C LYS A 8 0.08 -13.15 -3.35
N THR A 9 1.25 -13.44 -3.90
CA THR A 9 1.42 -13.65 -5.33
C THR A 9 1.37 -15.14 -5.67
N ASN A 10 1.34 -15.47 -6.97
CA ASN A 10 1.51 -16.86 -7.42
C ASN A 10 2.97 -17.35 -7.31
N SER A 11 3.89 -16.47 -6.89
CA SER A 11 5.30 -16.76 -6.65
C SER A 11 5.57 -16.86 -5.15
N ASN A 12 6.81 -17.20 -4.77
CA ASN A 12 7.25 -17.25 -3.37
C ASN A 12 7.47 -15.85 -2.75
N ILE A 13 6.65 -14.86 -3.10
CA ILE A 13 6.67 -13.53 -2.50
C ILE A 13 5.27 -13.07 -2.08
N THR A 14 5.21 -12.31 -1.00
CA THR A 14 4.05 -11.54 -0.56
C THR A 14 4.38 -10.05 -0.65
N LEU A 15 3.51 -9.29 -1.30
CA LEU A 15 3.55 -7.83 -1.27
C LEU A 15 2.98 -7.33 0.04
N TRP A 16 3.69 -6.47 0.75
CA TRP A 16 3.25 -5.88 2.01
C TRP A 16 3.15 -4.36 1.89
N TYR A 17 1.92 -3.87 1.92
CA TYR A 17 1.61 -2.46 1.76
C TYR A 17 1.49 -1.78 3.12
N SER A 18 2.15 -0.64 3.25
CA SER A 18 2.05 0.25 4.40
C SER A 18 1.47 1.59 4.00
N VAL A 19 0.38 1.98 4.64
CA VAL A 19 -0.30 3.25 4.42
C VAL A 19 -0.27 4.03 5.73
N HIS A 20 0.72 4.91 5.87
CA HIS A 20 0.98 5.63 7.10
C HIS A 20 0.57 7.10 7.00
N TYR A 21 -0.46 7.48 7.76
CA TYR A 21 -0.89 8.86 7.89
C TYR A 21 -0.25 9.54 9.11
N ASN A 22 0.57 10.55 8.84
CA ASN A 22 1.11 11.46 9.85
C ASN A 22 0.13 12.62 10.09
N MET A 23 -0.51 12.62 11.26
CA MET A 23 -1.55 13.61 11.61
C MET A 23 -1.02 15.04 11.73
N GLN A 24 0.21 15.22 12.23
CA GLN A 24 0.79 16.55 12.42
C GLN A 24 1.17 17.20 11.09
N LYS A 25 1.77 16.41 10.18
CA LYS A 25 2.22 16.89 8.88
C LYS A 25 1.10 16.86 7.81
N LYS A 26 -0.03 16.20 8.11
CA LYS A 26 -1.09 15.87 7.15
C LYS A 26 -0.55 15.17 5.88
N VAL A 27 0.39 14.24 6.08
CA VAL A 27 1.01 13.47 4.99
C VAL A 27 0.59 12.01 5.09
N LEU A 28 0.05 11.47 4.00
CA LEU A 28 -0.22 10.04 3.82
C LEU A 28 0.91 9.45 2.97
N LYS A 29 1.72 8.59 3.57
CA LYS A 29 2.77 7.84 2.87
C LYS A 29 2.27 6.45 2.50
N LYS A 30 2.50 6.05 1.25
CA LYS A 30 2.27 4.68 0.76
C LYS A 30 3.62 4.06 0.47
N GLU A 31 3.91 2.93 1.12
CA GLU A 31 5.18 2.22 1.05
C GLU A 31 4.92 0.74 0.78
N LEU A 32 5.87 0.09 0.13
CA LEU A 32 5.82 -1.31 -0.24
C LEU A 32 7.08 -2.01 0.27
N ALA A 33 6.87 -3.15 0.92
CA ALA A 33 7.92 -4.10 1.23
C ALA A 33 7.56 -5.49 0.68
N ILE A 34 8.56 -6.36 0.59
CA ILE A 34 8.41 -7.73 0.12
C ILE A 34 8.73 -8.69 1.26
N PHE A 35 7.86 -9.68 1.47
CA PHE A 35 8.21 -10.88 2.21
C PHE A 35 8.55 -11.99 1.22
N GLU A 36 9.67 -12.66 1.43
CA GLU A 36 9.94 -13.95 0.80
C GLU A 36 9.20 -15.06 1.55
N GLU A 37 8.66 -16.03 0.81
CA GLU A 37 7.97 -17.19 1.35
C GLU A 37 8.83 -18.46 1.21
N PRO A 38 8.95 -19.29 2.25
CA PRO A 38 8.31 -19.16 3.57
C PRO A 38 8.94 -18.04 4.44
N ARG A 39 8.09 -17.29 5.15
CA ARG A 39 8.54 -16.16 6.00
C ARG A 39 9.55 -16.59 7.07
N LYS A 40 10.54 -15.73 7.27
CA LYS A 40 11.44 -15.77 8.42
C LYS A 40 11.11 -14.62 9.38
N PRO A 41 11.06 -14.85 10.70
CA PRO A 41 10.74 -13.81 11.67
C PRO A 41 11.64 -12.58 11.51
N GLY A 42 11.02 -11.40 11.40
CA GLY A 42 11.73 -10.12 11.30
C GLY A 42 12.41 -9.86 9.95
N GLN A 43 12.22 -10.70 8.93
CA GLN A 43 12.79 -10.48 7.60
C GLN A 43 11.75 -9.98 6.63
N PHE A 44 12.00 -8.79 6.07
CA PHE A 44 11.33 -8.22 4.92
C PHE A 44 12.34 -7.40 4.12
N ILE A 45 11.99 -7.11 2.87
CA ILE A 45 12.81 -6.33 1.95
C ILE A 45 12.08 -5.02 1.73
N ASP A 46 12.67 -3.93 2.20
CA ASP A 46 12.17 -2.55 2.08
C ASP A 46 13.13 -1.63 1.31
N ASP A 47 14.33 -2.12 1.00
CA ASP A 47 15.26 -1.45 0.08
C ASP A 47 14.63 -1.32 -1.31
N GLU A 48 14.50 -0.08 -1.78
CA GLU A 48 13.74 0.26 -2.99
C GLU A 48 14.26 -0.45 -4.25
N GLU A 49 15.58 -0.51 -4.45
CA GLU A 49 16.16 -1.16 -5.63
C GLU A 49 15.86 -2.66 -5.63
N LYS A 50 15.99 -3.32 -4.47
CA LYS A 50 15.63 -4.73 -4.33
C LYS A 50 14.13 -4.95 -4.52
N VAL A 51 13.27 -4.14 -3.91
CA VAL A 51 11.81 -4.24 -4.09
C VAL A 51 11.46 -4.19 -5.57
N ARG A 52 12.00 -3.21 -6.31
CA ARG A 52 11.80 -3.09 -7.76
C ARG A 52 12.32 -4.31 -8.53
N GLU A 53 13.44 -4.90 -8.12
CA GLU A 53 13.95 -6.13 -8.72
C GLU A 53 12.98 -7.30 -8.54
N TYR A 54 12.39 -7.48 -7.34
CA TYR A 54 11.37 -8.50 -7.10
C TYR A 54 10.12 -8.28 -7.93
N LEU A 55 9.63 -7.04 -8.02
CA LEU A 55 8.47 -6.71 -8.85
C LEU A 55 8.72 -7.08 -10.31
N ARG A 56 9.88 -6.68 -10.86
CA ARG A 56 10.27 -7.02 -12.24
C ARG A 56 10.39 -8.52 -12.47
N LYS A 57 11.01 -9.27 -11.55
CA LYS A 57 11.14 -10.74 -11.63
C LYS A 57 9.79 -11.45 -11.63
N ASN A 58 8.78 -10.84 -11.02
CA ASN A 58 7.44 -11.40 -10.88
C ASN A 58 6.42 -10.79 -11.84
N ASN A 59 6.86 -9.97 -12.81
CA ASN A 59 6.00 -9.27 -13.77
C ASN A 59 4.87 -8.46 -13.10
N ILE A 60 5.18 -7.80 -11.97
CA ILE A 60 4.24 -6.92 -11.27
C ILE A 60 4.55 -5.49 -11.67
N SER A 61 3.58 -4.81 -12.27
CA SER A 61 3.73 -3.43 -12.72
C SER A 61 3.32 -2.44 -11.63
N LYS A 62 3.61 -1.15 -11.85
CA LYS A 62 3.11 -0.07 -10.99
C LYS A 62 1.57 -0.05 -10.95
N GLU A 63 0.93 -0.28 -12.09
CA GLU A 63 -0.52 -0.30 -12.23
C GLU A 63 -1.15 -1.42 -11.39
N ASP A 64 -0.46 -2.56 -11.22
CA ASP A 64 -0.89 -3.61 -10.29
C ASP A 64 -0.87 -3.11 -8.84
N LEU A 65 0.15 -2.34 -8.45
CA LEU A 65 0.24 -1.78 -7.09
C LEU A 65 -0.84 -0.74 -6.83
N ASP A 66 -1.11 0.13 -7.82
CA ASP A 66 -2.16 1.13 -7.75
C ASP A 66 -3.55 0.48 -7.67
N LYS A 67 -3.76 -0.61 -8.41
CA LYS A 67 -4.99 -1.41 -8.35
C LYS A 67 -5.17 -2.07 -6.99
N ASP A 68 -4.13 -2.69 -6.45
CA ASP A 68 -4.17 -3.29 -5.11
C ASP A 68 -4.55 -2.25 -4.04
N TYR A 69 -3.96 -1.05 -4.12
CA TYR A 69 -4.28 0.05 -3.22
C TYR A 69 -5.74 0.51 -3.38
N ASP A 70 -6.22 0.71 -4.61
CA ASP A 70 -7.60 1.13 -4.81
C ASP A 70 -8.60 0.09 -4.29
N GLU A 71 -8.39 -1.19 -4.61
CA GLU A 71 -9.28 -2.27 -4.19
C GLU A 71 -9.40 -2.36 -2.67
N ILE A 72 -8.27 -2.30 -1.96
CA ILE A 72 -8.27 -2.51 -0.51
C ILE A 72 -8.52 -1.21 0.25
N ILE A 73 -7.85 -0.12 -0.08
CA ILE A 73 -7.96 1.12 0.68
C ILE A 73 -9.21 1.89 0.28
N ASN A 74 -9.41 2.17 -1.00
CA ASN A 74 -10.53 3.01 -1.43
C ASN A 74 -11.85 2.26 -1.45
N GLN A 75 -11.89 1.12 -2.15
CA GLN A 75 -13.13 0.41 -2.42
C GLN A 75 -13.60 -0.43 -1.23
N LYS A 76 -12.70 -0.76 -0.29
CA LYS A 76 -13.04 -1.51 0.91
C LYS A 76 -12.91 -0.68 2.19
N VAL A 77 -11.70 -0.36 2.66
CA VAL A 77 -11.52 0.25 4.00
C VAL A 77 -12.21 1.60 4.13
N LEU A 78 -11.97 2.54 3.21
CA LEU A 78 -12.55 3.88 3.27
C LEU A 78 -14.03 3.88 2.93
N LYS A 79 -14.46 2.98 2.05
CA LYS A 79 -15.89 2.81 1.74
C LYS A 79 -16.66 2.27 2.95
N ASP A 80 -16.13 1.25 3.62
CA ASP A 80 -16.69 0.69 4.85
C ASP A 80 -16.75 1.78 5.95
N TRP A 81 -15.70 2.59 6.10
CA TRP A 81 -15.71 3.73 7.01
C TRP A 81 -16.85 4.73 6.72
N CYS A 82 -17.04 5.12 5.46
CA CYS A 82 -18.13 6.04 5.07
C CYS A 82 -19.52 5.41 5.24
N SER A 83 -19.64 4.09 5.32
CA SER A 83 -20.92 3.41 5.55
C SER A 83 -21.38 3.47 7.02
N ILE A 84 -20.44 3.63 7.96
CA ILE A 84 -20.70 3.63 9.41
C ILE A 84 -20.49 5.01 10.06
N TYR A 85 -19.85 5.93 9.35
CA TYR A 85 -19.59 7.29 9.79
C TYR A 85 -19.98 8.27 8.69
N ASP A 86 -20.80 9.27 9.03
CA ASP A 86 -21.23 10.35 8.13
C ASP A 86 -20.05 11.30 7.84
N SER A 87 -19.13 10.80 7.01
CA SER A 87 -17.87 11.42 6.69
C SER A 87 -18.08 12.63 5.78
N LYS A 88 -17.38 13.73 6.09
CA LYS A 88 -17.27 14.90 5.19
C LYS A 88 -16.36 14.64 3.97
N TYR A 89 -15.68 13.50 3.95
CA TYR A 89 -14.71 13.06 2.96
C TYR A 89 -15.12 11.73 2.35
N SER A 90 -14.50 11.34 1.24
CA SER A 90 -14.82 10.10 0.50
C SER A 90 -13.56 9.36 0.06
N PRO A 91 -13.67 8.10 -0.41
CA PRO A 91 -12.55 7.39 -1.02
C PRO A 91 -11.90 8.08 -2.22
N SER A 92 -12.62 9.00 -2.89
CA SER A 92 -12.11 9.81 -4.00
C SER A 92 -11.69 11.23 -3.60
N ASN A 93 -11.92 11.63 -2.35
CA ASN A 93 -11.56 12.95 -1.82
C ASN A 93 -11.16 12.84 -0.35
N TYR A 94 -9.85 12.73 -0.09
CA TYR A 94 -9.30 12.65 1.26
C TYR A 94 -9.24 14.01 1.98
N GLY A 95 -9.66 15.10 1.33
CA GLY A 95 -9.49 16.46 1.82
C GLY A 95 -8.05 16.97 1.66
N GLU A 96 -7.66 17.89 2.55
CA GLU A 96 -6.32 18.50 2.55
C GLU A 96 -5.26 17.54 3.12
N VAL A 97 -4.86 16.56 2.30
CA VAL A 97 -3.83 15.58 2.63
C VAL A 97 -2.80 15.55 1.51
N LYS A 98 -1.52 15.69 1.87
CA LYS A 98 -0.43 15.43 0.93
C LYS A 98 -0.23 13.92 0.82
N VAL A 99 -0.33 13.38 -0.39
CA VAL A 99 -0.08 11.95 -0.64
C VAL A 99 1.33 11.79 -1.22
N GLU A 100 2.11 10.89 -0.63
CA GLU A 100 3.44 10.50 -1.12
C GLU A 100 3.43 9.00 -1.38
N THR A 101 3.68 8.58 -2.62
CA THR A 101 3.63 7.16 -3.01
C THR A 101 5.03 6.71 -3.41
N GLN A 102 5.57 5.70 -2.74
CA GLN A 102 6.93 5.20 -3.00
C GLN A 102 7.11 4.78 -4.46
N TRP A 103 6.11 4.12 -5.05
CA TRP A 103 6.13 3.64 -6.43
C TRP A 103 5.60 4.63 -7.46
N GLU A 104 5.50 5.93 -7.13
CA GLU A 104 4.96 6.93 -8.05
C GLU A 104 5.73 7.03 -9.37
N ASN A 105 7.05 6.82 -9.33
CA ASN A 105 7.95 6.94 -10.48
C ASN A 105 8.68 5.62 -10.84
N TRP A 106 8.12 4.47 -10.43
CA TRP A 106 8.74 3.16 -10.67
C TRP A 106 8.54 2.63 -12.08
#